data_AF-A0A7Y5U165-F1
#
_entry.id   AF-A0A7Y5U165-F1
#
_cell.length_a   1.000
_cell.length_b   1.000
_cell.length_c   1.000
_cell.angle_alpha   90.00
_cell.angle_beta   90.00
_cell.angle_gamma   90.00
#
_symmetry.space_group_name_H-M   'P 1'
#
loop_
_entity.id
_entity.type
_entity.pdbx_description
1 polymer ?
#
loop_
_entity_poly.entity_id
_entity_poly.type
_entity_poly.pdbx_seq_one_letter_code
_entity_poly.pdbx_strand_id
1 'polypeptide(L)' 'GWIGPDAVLRGSILGRNCHVGRSAVIESPAVLGDKTVITDYSRI' A
#
# COMPACT_ATOMS: atom_id res chain seq x y z
N GLY A 1 0.02 3.02 10.32
CA GLY A 1 -0.22 2.16 9.15
C GLY A 1 0.65 0.93 9.27
N TRP A 2 0.30 -0.15 8.61
CA TRP A 2 1.11 -1.36 8.52
C TRP A 2 1.53 -1.56 7.08
N ILE A 3 2.80 -1.91 6.87
CA ILE A 3 3.34 -2.23 5.55
C ILE A 3 3.93 -3.63 5.65
N GLY A 4 3.36 -4.54 4.88
CA GLY A 4 3.79 -5.92 4.82
C GLY A 4 5.20 -6.05 4.23
N PRO A 5 5.90 -7.14 4.56
CA PRO A 5 7.20 -7.43 3.97
C PRO A 5 7.09 -7.53 2.43
N ASP A 6 8.17 -7.18 1.74
CA ASP A 6 8.27 -7.17 0.28
C ASP A 6 7.28 -6.25 -0.46
N ALA A 7 6.56 -5.37 0.27
CA ALA A 7 5.72 -4.37 -0.36
C ALA A 7 6.57 -3.28 -1.04
N VAL A 8 6.23 -2.97 -2.29
CA VAL A 8 6.90 -1.96 -3.10
C VAL A 8 5.92 -0.83 -3.38
N LEU A 9 6.23 0.37 -2.89
CA LEU A 9 5.43 1.57 -3.08
C LEU A 9 6.28 2.64 -3.76
N ARG A 10 5.93 3.03 -4.99
CA ARG A 10 6.63 4.10 -5.74
C ARG A 10 5.75 5.35 -5.84
N GLY A 11 6.18 6.43 -5.18
CA GLY A 11 5.51 7.73 -5.27
C GLY A 11 4.10 7.77 -4.67
N SER A 12 3.76 6.84 -3.80
CA SER A 12 2.43 6.72 -3.19
C SER A 12 2.32 7.52 -1.89
N ILE A 13 1.15 8.09 -1.64
CA ILE A 13 0.83 8.80 -0.40
C ILE A 13 -0.02 7.86 0.46
N LEU A 14 0.42 7.59 1.69
CA LEU A 14 -0.29 6.75 2.64
C LEU A 14 -1.01 7.59 3.70
N GLY A 15 -2.33 7.40 3.80
CA GLY A 15 -3.16 7.92 4.87
C GLY A 15 -2.91 7.23 6.22
N ARG A 16 -3.49 7.78 7.28
CA ARG A 16 -3.47 7.19 8.62
C ARG A 16 -4.25 5.87 8.63
N ASN A 17 -3.76 4.94 9.45
CA ASN A 17 -4.32 3.61 9.60
C ASN A 17 -4.45 2.80 8.28
N CYS A 18 -3.66 3.14 7.26
CA CYS A 18 -3.52 2.30 6.06
C CYS A 18 -2.86 0.96 6.40
N HIS A 19 -3.32 -0.12 5.78
CA HIS A 19 -2.74 -1.45 5.86
C HIS A 19 -2.33 -1.90 4.46
N VAL A 20 -1.06 -2.20 4.23
CA VAL A 20 -0.53 -2.67 2.95
C VAL A 20 -0.08 -4.11 3.10
N GLY A 21 -0.68 -5.02 2.34
CA GLY A 21 -0.37 -6.44 2.32
C GLY A 21 1.07 -6.76 1.94
N ARG A 22 1.50 -7.99 2.25
CA ARG A 22 2.79 -8.55 1.82
C ARG A 22 2.85 -8.62 0.30
N SER A 23 4.02 -8.32 -0.26
CA SER A 23 4.28 -8.37 -1.70
C SER A 23 3.31 -7.53 -2.54
N ALA A 24 2.65 -6.54 -1.91
CA ALA A 24 1.83 -5.58 -2.62
C ALA A 24 2.72 -4.63 -3.43
N VAL A 25 2.36 -4.39 -4.69
CA VAL A 25 3.12 -3.53 -5.59
C VAL A 25 2.23 -2.36 -6.01
N ILE A 26 2.70 -1.15 -5.74
CA ILE A 26 2.09 0.10 -6.17
C ILE A 26 3.12 0.82 -7.03
N GLU A 27 2.99 0.67 -8.35
CA GLU A 27 3.95 1.23 -9.31
C GLU A 27 3.65 2.69 -9.65
N SER A 28 2.37 3.06 -9.56
CA SER A 28 1.89 4.40 -9.90
C SER A 28 1.80 5.29 -8.65
N PRO A 29 1.96 6.63 -8.80
CA PRO A 29 1.67 7.56 -7.72
C PRO A 29 0.18 7.49 -7.34
N ALA A 30 -0.12 6.75 -6.29
CA ALA A 30 -1.46 6.52 -5.78
C ALA A 30 -1.63 7.13 -4.39
N VAL A 31 -2.80 7.70 -4.13
CA VAL A 31 -3.18 8.22 -2.81
C VAL A 31 -4.02 7.16 -2.11
N LEU A 32 -3.45 6.48 -1.12
CA LEU A 32 -4.15 5.56 -0.24
C LEU A 32 -4.76 6.36 0.91
N GLY A 33 -6.08 6.47 0.94
CA GLY A 33 -6.81 7.23 1.97
C GLY A 33 -6.74 6.61 3.36
N ASP A 34 -7.31 7.30 4.35
CA ASP A 34 -7.41 6.79 5.73
C ASP A 34 -8.16 5.46 5.79
N LYS A 35 -7.66 4.51 6.60
CA LYS A 35 -8.21 3.16 6.77
C LYS A 35 -8.26 2.31 5.48
N THR A 36 -7.48 2.67 4.46
CA THR A 36 -7.34 1.84 3.24
C THR A 36 -6.62 0.53 3.54
N VAL A 37 -7.12 -0.57 2.99
CA VAL A 37 -6.49 -1.89 3.09
C VAL A 37 -6.14 -2.39 1.69
N ILE A 38 -4.84 -2.60 1.45
CA ILE A 38 -4.32 -3.30 0.28
C ILE A 38 -4.04 -4.73 0.72
N THR A 39 -4.57 -5.71 -0.02
CA THR A 39 -4.38 -7.12 0.27
C THR A 39 -3.03 -7.65 -0.22
N ASP A 40 -2.63 -8.81 0.28
CA ASP A 40 -1.39 -9.46 -0.13
C ASP A 40 -1.39 -9.72 -1.65
N TYR A 41 -0.24 -9.55 -2.29
CA TYR A 41 -0.04 -9.75 -3.73
C TYR A 41 -0.88 -8.84 -4.65
N SER A 42 -1.53 -7.81 -4.12
CA SER A 42 -2.22 -6.80 -4.94
C SER A 42 -1.23 -5.98 -5.77
N ARG A 43 -1.61 -5.69 -7.01
CA ARG A 43 -0.82 -4.88 -7.94
C ARG A 43 -1.68 -3.73 -8.47
N ILE A 44 -1.21 -2.50 -8.29
CA ILE A 44 -1.89 -1.24 -8.66
C ILE A 44 -0.90 -0.29 -9.36
#